data_AF-A0A3S4IB43-F1
#
_entry.id   AF-A0A3S4IB43-F1
#
_cell.length_a   1.000
_cell.length_b   1.000
_cell.length_c   1.000
_cell.angle_alpha   90.00
_cell.angle_beta   90.00
_cell.angle_gamma   90.00
#
_symmetry.space_group_name_H-M   'P 1'
#
loop_
_entity.id
_entity.type
_entity.pdbx_description
1 polymer ?
#
loop_
_entity_poly.entity_id
_entity_poly.type
_entity_poly.pdbx_seq_one_letter_code
_entity_poly.pdbx_strand_id
1 'polypeptide(L)' 'MSQFFYIHPENPQQRLINQAVEIVRKGGVIVYPTDSGYALGCKIEDKGGDGAHLPHSPPAGRA' A
#
# COMPACT_ATOMS: atom_id res chain seq x y z
N MET A 1 -8.73 10.28 -3.08
CA MET A 1 -8.78 11.33 -2.02
C MET A 1 -7.95 10.82 -0.84
N SER A 2 -7.15 11.66 -0.21
CA SER A 2 -6.29 11.26 0.91
C SER A 2 -7.05 11.23 2.23
N GLN A 3 -6.71 10.28 3.10
CA GLN A 3 -7.20 10.23 4.48
C GLN A 3 -6.10 10.75 5.42
N PHE A 4 -6.46 11.57 6.40
CA PHE A 4 -5.52 12.12 7.37
C PHE A 4 -5.80 11.54 8.77
N PHE A 5 -4.75 11.07 9.43
CA PHE A 5 -4.83 10.57 10.81
C PHE A 5 -3.99 11.44 11.73
N TYR A 6 -4.61 11.99 12.77
CA TYR A 6 -3.88 12.56 13.90
C TYR A 6 -3.54 11.43 14.88
N ILE A 7 -2.26 11.09 14.96
CA ILE A 7 -1.73 10.05 15.86
C ILE A 7 -0.83 10.72 16.90
N HIS A 8 -1.01 10.38 18.18
CA HIS A 8 -0.12 10.90 19.23
C HIS A 8 1.29 10.31 19.06
N PRO A 9 2.35 11.14 19.02
CA PRO A 9 3.70 10.68 18.70
C PRO A 9 4.28 9.73 19.77
N GLU A 10 3.99 9.98 21.05
CA GLU A 10 4.53 9.16 22.16
C GLU A 10 3.63 8.01 22.60
N ASN A 11 2.34 8.06 22.23
CA ASN A 11 1.35 7.06 22.66
C ASN A 11 0.34 6.80 21.52
N PRO A 12 0.80 6.16 20.43
CA PRO A 12 0.00 6.01 19.22
C PRO A 12 -1.31 5.26 19.49
N GLN A 13 -2.43 5.81 19.01
CA GLN A 13 -3.72 5.15 19.16
C GLN A 13 -3.78 3.92 18.23
N GLN A 14 -3.75 2.72 18.81
CA GLN A 14 -3.72 1.44 18.08
C GLN A 14 -4.80 1.33 16.99
N ARG A 15 -6.01 1.84 17.26
CA ARG A 15 -7.11 1.85 16.28
C ARG A 15 -6.75 2.58 14.99
N LEU A 16 -6.06 3.73 15.08
CA LEU A 16 -5.67 4.53 13.92
C LEU A 16 -4.49 3.89 13.17
N ILE A 17 -3.54 3.31 13.92
CA ILE A 17 -2.45 2.52 13.33
C ILE A 17 -3.01 1.35 12.52
N ASN A 18 -3.97 0.60 13.09
CA ASN A 18 -4.58 -0.53 12.40
C ASN A 18 -5.30 -0.09 11.10
N GLN A 19 -5.97 1.08 11.10
CA GLN A 19 -6.59 1.64 9.90
C GLN A 19 -5.55 1.99 8.84
N ALA A 20 -4.43 2.62 9.21
CA ALA A 20 -3.33 2.91 8.28
C ALA A 20 -2.70 1.63 7.70
N VAL A 21 -2.51 0.60 8.53
CA VAL A 21 -2.01 -0.71 8.09
C VAL A 21 -2.97 -1.38 7.11
N GLU A 22 -4.28 -1.27 7.33
CA GLU A 22 -5.28 -1.82 6.41
C GLU A 22 -5.20 -1.16 5.02
N ILE A 23 -4.98 0.15 4.96
CA ILE A 23 -4.75 0.89 3.71
C ILE A 23 -3.52 0.33 2.98
N VAL A 24 -2.41 0.16 3.70
CA VAL A 24 -1.18 -0.42 3.13
C VAL A 24 -1.44 -1.84 2.60
N ARG A 25 -2.12 -2.69 3.38
CA ARG A 25 -2.44 -4.08 2.99
C ARG A 25 -3.31 -4.18 1.74
N LYS A 26 -4.19 -3.20 1.53
CA LYS A 26 -5.05 -3.07 0.33
C LYS A 26 -4.33 -2.45 -0.89
N GLY A 27 -3.02 -2.24 -0.81
CA GLY A 27 -2.21 -1.67 -1.90
C GLY A 27 -2.15 -0.14 -1.90
N GLY A 28 -2.59 0.51 -0.82
CA GLY A 28 -2.48 1.96 -0.66
C GLY A 28 -1.07 2.42 -0.31
N VAL A 29 -0.80 3.70 -0.58
CA VAL A 29 0.44 4.40 -0.20
C VAL A 29 0.14 5.34 0.96
N ILE A 30 1.05 5.39 1.94
CA ILE A 30 0.95 6.25 3.10
C ILE A 30 2.16 7.18 3.22
N VAL A 31 1.98 8.30 3.91
CA VAL A 31 3.05 9.16 4.41
C VAL A 31 3.07 8.98 5.93
N TYR A 32 4.21 8.68 6.53
CA TYR A 32 4.33 8.48 7.98
C TYR A 32 5.57 9.18 8.57
N PRO A 33 5.51 9.63 9.83
CA PRO A 33 6.64 10.29 10.47
C PRO A 33 7.73 9.28 10.86
N THR A 34 8.98 9.73 10.79
CA THR A 34 10.18 9.08 11.32
C THR A 34 10.92 10.08 12.22
N ASP A 35 12.02 9.64 12.83
CA ASP A 35 12.93 10.51 13.59
C ASP A 35 13.63 11.57 12.71
N SER A 36 13.73 11.34 11.41
CA SER A 36 14.43 12.19 10.44
C SER A 36 13.52 13.04 9.55
N GLY A 37 12.19 12.88 9.66
CA GLY A 37 11.23 13.59 8.81
C GLY A 37 10.02 12.72 8.45
N TYR A 38 9.52 12.85 7.22
CA TYR A 38 8.42 12.03 6.71
C TYR A 38 8.92 11.07 5.64
N ALA A 39 8.37 9.86 5.64
CA ALA A 39 8.65 8.82 4.66
C ALA A 39 7.38 8.38 3.93
N LEU A 40 7.55 7.88 2.71
CA LEU A 40 6.50 7.19 1.95
C LEU A 40 6.59 5.69 2.19
N GLY A 41 5.46 5.05 2.43
CA GLY A 41 5.37 3.61 2.67
C GLY A 41 4.26 2.96 1.84
N CYS A 42 4.55 1.76 1.34
CA CYS A 42 3.57 0.89 0.70
C CYS A 42 3.90 -0.57 1.03
N LYS A 43 3.00 -1.48 0.66
CA LYS A 43 3.23 -2.92 0.80
C LYS A 43 4.37 -3.33 -0.14
N ILE A 44 5.33 -4.08 0.38
CA ILE A 44 6.51 -4.54 -0.38
C ILE A 44 6.18 -5.68 -1.35
N GLU A 45 5.03 -6.35 -1.18
CA GLU A 45 4.69 -7.62 -1.84
C GLU A 45 5.31 -7.78 -3.23
N ASP A 46 6.13 -8.84 -3.29
CA ASP A 46 7.00 -9.21 -4.39
C ASP A 46 6.33 -8.91 -5.71
N LYS A 47 6.99 -8.05 -6.49
CA LYS A 47 6.97 -8.15 -7.94
C LYS A 47 7.03 -9.64 -8.23
N GLY A 48 5.93 -10.20 -8.71
CA GLY A 48 5.92 -11.58 -9.15
C GLY A 48 7.19 -11.78 -9.96
N GLY A 49 7.90 -12.85 -9.67
CA GLY A 49 8.55 -13.57 -10.75
C GLY A 49 7.47 -13.89 -11.78
N ASP A 50 7.12 -12.91 -12.59
CA ASP A 50 6.39 -13.05 -13.83
C ASP A 50 7.49 -13.28 -14.89
N GLY A 51 7.67 -14.48 -15.45
CA GLY A 51 6.84 -15.66 -15.26
C GLY A 51 5.36 -15.42 -15.56
N ALA A 52 5.04 -14.38 -16.34
CA ALA A 52 3.76 -14.10 -16.97
C ALA A 52 2.50 -14.63 -16.24
N HIS A 53 1.89 -13.83 -15.37
CA HIS A 53 0.45 -13.90 -15.15
C HIS A 53 -0.24 -12.64 -15.69
N LEU A 54 -0.19 -12.48 -17.01
CA LEU A 54 -1.18 -11.69 -17.74
C LEU A 54 -2.51 -12.45 -17.69
N PRO A 55 -3.62 -11.81 -17.28
CA PRO A 55 -4.94 -12.40 -17.49
C PRO A 55 -5.14 -12.55 -18.99
N HIS A 56 -5.33 -13.79 -19.43
CA HIS A 56 -5.53 -14.19 -20.82
C HIS A 56 -6.48 -13.22 -21.56
N SER A 57 -5.90 -12.34 -22.36
CA SER A 57 -6.64 -11.70 -23.44
C SER A 57 -6.95 -12.79 -24.48
N PRO A 58 -8.20 -12.90 -24.97
CA PRO A 58 -8.54 -13.88 -25.99
C PRO A 58 -7.72 -13.61 -27.26
N PRO A 59 -7.25 -14.65 -27.97
CA PRO A 59 -6.41 -14.48 -29.14
C PRO A 59 -7.18 -13.71 -30.22
N ALA A 60 -6.70 -12.50 -30.52
CA ALA A 60 -7.11 -11.75 -31.69
C ALA A 60 -6.71 -12.52 -32.96
N GLY A 61 -7.70 -12.85 -33.78
CA GLY A 61 -7.51 -13.15 -35.20
C GLY A 61 -7.07 -14.58 -35.55
N ARG A 62 -8.05 -15.46 -35.76
CA ARG A 62 -8.04 -16.35 -36.92
C ARG A 62 -9.26 -15.99 -37.78
N ALA A 63 -9.00 -15.24 -38.84
CA ALA A 63 -9.81 -15.14 -40.05
C ALA A 63 -8.89 -15.50 -41.21
#